data_AF-A0A932DL36-F1
#
_entry.id   AF-A0A932DL36-F1
#
_cell.length_a   1.000
_cell.length_b   1.000
_cell.length_c   1.000
_cell.angle_alpha   90.00
_cell.angle_beta   90.00
_cell.angle_gamma   90.00
#
_symmetry.space_group_name_H-M   'P 1'
#
loop_
_entity.id
_entity.type
_entity.pdbx_description
1 polymer ?
#
loop_
_entity_poly.entity_id
_entity_poly.type
_entity_poly.pdbx_seq_one_letter_code
_entity_poly.pdbx_strand_id
1 'polypeptide(L)' 'LAIINITDGGSARLRAVPGGYIISAIPGGATVQLLKKPSRELDGITWVQIRDENGVVGWVASDLLLILPSP' A
#
# COMPACT_ATOMS: atom_id res chain seq x y z
N LEU A 1 5.74 7.39 -6.77
CA LEU A 1 5.40 5.98 -7.09
C LEU A 1 5.93 5.10 -5.96
N ALA A 2 5.38 3.91 -5.79
CA ALA A 2 5.90 2.92 -4.84
C ALA A 2 5.77 1.51 -5.43
N ILE A 3 6.57 0.58 -4.92
CA ILE A 3 6.51 -0.84 -5.28
C ILE A 3 6.08 -1.63 -4.04
N ILE A 4 5.22 -2.65 -4.20
CA ILE A 4 4.94 -3.60 -3.12
C ILE A 4 6.19 -4.44 -2.85
N ASN A 5 6.85 -4.19 -1.72
CA ASN A 5 8.09 -4.86 -1.33
C ASN A 5 7.81 -6.14 -0.52
N ILE A 6 7.18 -7.12 -1.17
CA ILE A 6 6.92 -8.44 -0.59
C ILE A 6 7.58 -9.49 -1.49
N THR A 7 8.41 -10.35 -0.90
CA THR A 7 9.07 -11.47 -1.59
C THR A 7 8.24 -12.75 -1.48
N ASP A 8 8.67 -13.81 -2.17
CA ASP A 8 8.14 -15.18 -2.00
C ASP A 8 6.68 -15.38 -2.42
N GLY A 9 6.21 -14.62 -3.42
CA GLY A 9 4.86 -14.75 -3.95
C GLY A 9 3.76 -14.20 -3.03
N GLY A 10 4.14 -13.46 -1.97
CA GLY A 10 3.18 -12.81 -1.09
C GLY A 10 2.44 -11.65 -1.75
N SER A 11 1.43 -11.11 -1.04
CA SER A 11 0.63 -9.97 -1.51
C SER A 11 0.36 -8.98 -0.38
N ALA A 12 0.39 -7.69 -0.70
CA ALA A 12 -0.01 -6.64 0.21
C ALA A 12 -1.53 -6.60 0.27
N ARG A 13 -2.07 -6.61 1.49
CA ARG A 13 -3.50 -6.55 1.74
C ARG A 13 -3.95 -5.09 1.74
N LEU A 14 -4.64 -4.69 0.68
CA LEU A 14 -5.27 -3.39 0.58
C LEU A 14 -6.54 -3.38 1.43
N ARG A 15 -6.69 -2.39 2.30
CA ARG A 15 -7.82 -2.28 3.23
C ARG A 15 -8.66 -1.03 2.95
N ALA A 16 -9.95 -1.09 3.26
CA ALA A 16 -10.86 0.04 3.07
C ALA A 16 -10.47 1.25 3.94
N VAL A 17 -9.99 0.97 5.15
CA VAL A 17 -9.46 1.92 6.14
C VAL A 17 -8.26 1.29 6.84
N PRO A 18 -7.40 2.07 7.52
CA PRO A 18 -6.32 1.52 8.35
C PRO A 18 -6.85 0.45 9.32
N GLY A 19 -6.22 -0.72 9.35
CA GLY A 19 -6.66 -1.84 10.19
C GLY A 19 -8.02 -2.49 9.83
N GLY A 20 -8.78 -1.92 8.89
CA GLY A 20 -10.11 -2.37 8.51
C GLY A 20 -10.13 -3.65 7.65
N TYR A 21 -11.28 -3.98 7.08
CA TYR A 21 -11.39 -5.17 6.22
C TYR A 21 -10.61 -5.01 4.91
N ILE A 22 -10.20 -6.15 4.36
CA ILE A 22 -9.42 -6.25 3.12
C ILE A 22 -10.37 -6.06 1.93
N ILE A 23 -10.00 -5.20 0.99
CA ILE A 23 -10.76 -4.91 -0.24
C ILE A 23 -10.06 -5.40 -1.50
N SER A 24 -8.74 -5.58 -1.44
CA SER A 24 -7.94 -6.10 -2.56
C SER A 24 -6.63 -6.69 -2.04
N ALA A 25 -5.97 -7.49 -2.86
CA ALA A 25 -4.64 -8.03 -2.61
C ALA A 25 -3.75 -7.69 -3.80
N ILE A 26 -2.62 -7.03 -3.55
CA ILE A 26 -1.70 -6.57 -4.58
C ILE A 26 -0.45 -7.45 -4.51
N PRO A 27 -0.08 -8.16 -5.60
CA PRO A 27 1.11 -9.00 -5.61
C PRO A 27 2.39 -8.24 -5.27
N GLY A 28 3.33 -8.93 -4.62
CA GLY A 28 4.70 -8.44 -4.48
C GLY A 28 5.33 -8.08 -5.82
N GLY A 29 6.08 -6.99 -5.86
CA GLY A 29 6.70 -6.46 -7.07
C GLY A 29 5.78 -5.57 -7.93
N ALA A 30 4.48 -5.51 -7.64
CA ALA A 30 3.57 -4.63 -8.37
C ALA A 30 3.87 -3.14 -8.09
N THR A 31 3.71 -2.31 -9.12
CA THR A 31 3.86 -0.85 -8.99
C THR A 31 2.52 -0.23 -8.61
N VAL A 32 2.54 0.67 -7.64
CA VAL A 32 1.36 1.38 -7.16
C VAL A 32 1.60 2.88 -7.09
N GLN A 33 0.53 3.65 -7.22
CA GLN A 33 0.59 5.09 -7.04
C GLN A 33 0.39 5.41 -5.56
N LEU A 34 1.45 5.90 -4.92
CA LEU A 34 1.38 6.44 -3.57
C LEU A 34 0.62 7.77 -3.58
N LEU A 35 -0.46 7.86 -2.82
CA LEU A 35 -1.19 9.11 -2.61
C LEU A 35 -0.52 9.84 -1.43
N LYS A 36 0.18 10.95 -1.73
CA LYS A 36 1.10 11.63 -0.80
C LYS A 36 0.49 11.95 0.58
N LYS A 37 -0.82 12.22 0.68
CA LYS A 37 -1.58 12.38 1.94
C LYS A 37 -3.05 12.02 1.69
N PRO A 38 -3.75 11.44 2.68
CA PRO A 38 -3.34 11.26 4.08
C PRO A 38 -2.56 9.98 4.38
N SER A 39 -1.54 10.06 5.24
CA SER A 39 -1.04 8.92 6.02
C SER A 39 -1.74 8.89 7.39
N ARG A 40 -1.93 7.70 7.95
CA ARG A 40 -2.57 7.51 9.27
C ARG A 40 -1.76 6.52 10.08
N GLU A 41 -1.44 6.88 11.31
CA GLU A 41 -0.83 5.95 12.26
C GLU A 41 -1.94 5.21 13.01
N LEU A 42 -1.85 3.89 13.09
CA LEU A 42 -2.77 3.05 13.86
C LEU A 42 -1.97 1.85 14.39
N ASP A 43 -2.05 1.61 15.70
CA ASP A 43 -1.36 0.51 16.39
C ASP A 43 0.15 0.45 16.10
N GLY A 44 0.80 1.62 15.99
CA GLY A 44 2.23 1.72 15.66
C GLY A 44 2.57 1.43 14.20
N ILE A 45 1.57 1.19 13.34
CA ILE A 45 1.75 0.99 11.91
C ILE A 45 1.36 2.27 11.18
N THR A 46 2.26 2.77 10.34
CA THR A 46 1.93 3.86 9.41
C THR A 46 1.21 3.28 8.21
N TRP A 47 -0.04 3.71 8.01
CA TRP A 47 -0.84 3.37 6.85
C TRP A 47 -0.79 4.51 5.84
N VAL A 48 -0.63 4.14 4.59
CA VAL A 48 -0.66 5.09 3.47
C VAL A 48 -1.70 4.65 2.46
N GLN A 49 -2.31 5.65 1.83
CA GLN A 49 -3.28 5.41 0.78
C GLN A 49 -2.56 5.24 -0.55
N ILE A 50 -2.90 4.20 -1.29
CA ILE A 50 -2.36 3.91 -2.62
C ILE A 50 -3.51 3.73 -3.61
N ARG A 51 -3.17 3.84 -4.90
CA ARG A 51 -4.02 3.41 -6.02
C ARG A 51 -3.29 2.31 -6.80
N ASP A 52 -3.97 1.19 -7.01
CA ASP A 52 -3.47 0.09 -7.84
C ASP A 52 -3.65 0.37 -9.34
N GLU A 53 -3.16 -0.54 -10.18
CA GLU A 53 -3.26 -0.43 -11.64
C GLU A 53 -4.70 -0.51 -12.16
N ASN A 54 -5.62 -1.12 -11.39
CA ASN A 54 -7.04 -1.20 -11.71
C ASN A 54 -7.82 0.05 -11.25
N GLY A 55 -7.16 1.02 -10.63
CA GLY A 55 -7.78 2.23 -10.10
C GLY A 55 -8.41 2.06 -8.71
N VAL A 56 -8.25 0.91 -8.05
CA VAL A 56 -8.73 0.66 -6.70
C VAL A 56 -7.89 1.46 -5.72
N VAL A 57 -8.57 2.19 -4.84
CA VAL A 57 -7.94 3.04 -3.84
C VAL A 57 -8.17 2.46 -2.45
N GLY A 58 -7.10 2.32 -1.67
CA GLY A 58 -7.18 1.82 -0.31
C GLY A 58 -5.91 2.02 0.49
N TRP A 59 -5.87 1.40 1.66
CA TRP A 59 -4.81 1.58 2.66
C TRP A 59 -3.91 0.35 2.74
N VAL A 60 -2.61 0.59 2.77
CA VAL A 60 -1.58 -0.43 2.98
C VAL A 60 -0.58 0.07 4.01
N ALA A 61 0.03 -0.85 4.75
CA ALA A 61 1.13 -0.50 5.65
C ALA A 61 2.32 0.03 4.85
N SER A 62 2.89 1.16 5.26
CA SER A 62 4.04 1.79 4.60
C SER A 62 5.24 0.87 4.51
N ASP A 63 5.41 -0.01 5.49
CA ASP A 63 6.56 -0.90 5.61
C ASP A 63 6.57 -1.98 4.53
N LEU A 64 5.41 -2.23 3.91
CA LEU A 64 5.27 -3.12 2.75
C LEU A 64 5.55 -2.40 1.42
N LEU A 65 5.89 -1.11 1.46
CA LEU A 65 6.17 -0.31 0.27
C LEU A 65 7.63 0.08 0.20
N LEU A 66 8.21 -0.08 -1.00
CA LEU A 66 9.41 0.63 -1.38
C LEU A 66 9.01 1.93 -2.07
N ILE A 67 9.11 3.05 -1.34
CA ILE A 67 8.80 4.38 -1.87
C ILE A 67 9.96 4.82 -2.75
N LEU A 68 9.68 5.02 -4.05
CA LEU A 68 10.68 5.51 -4.98
C LEU A 68 10.81 7.03 -4.83
N PRO A 69 12.02 7.56 -4.57
CA PRO A 69 12.25 9.00 -4.54
C PRO A 69 11.89 9.58 -5.91
N SER A 70 11.24 10.74 -5.90
CA SER A 70 11.08 11.52 -7.13
C SER A 70 12.46 12.13 -7.45
N PRO A 71 13.01 11.96 -8.67
CA PRO A 71 14.24 12.63 -9.06
C PRO A 71 14.10 14.15 -9.07
#